data_AF-A0A3M1VEG6-F1
#
_entry.id   AF-A0A3M1VEG6-F1
#
_cell.length_a   1.000
_cell.length_b   1.000
_cell.length_c   1.000
_cell.angle_alpha   90.00
_cell.angle_beta   90.00
_cell.angle_gamma   90.00
#
_symmetry.space_group_name_H-M   'P 1'
#
loop_
_entity.id
_entity.type
_entity.pdbx_description
1 polymer ?
#
loop_
_entity_poly.entity_id
_entity_poly.type
_entity_poly.pdbx_seq_one_letter_code
_entity_poly.pdbx_strand_id
1 'polypeptide(L)' 'MICRERNVKATRLFVAVFCAAFLSRPLPASDWLGWRGPHGNGTAEDGADPPIEFGPSHNVVWRAAVPGRGHSSPIV' A
#
# COMPACT_ATOMS: atom_id res chain seq x y z
N MET A 1 -44.55 14.50 2.02
CA MET A 1 -43.53 14.33 3.09
C MET A 1 -42.24 13.61 2.63
N ILE A 2 -42.05 13.30 1.33
CA ILE A 2 -40.97 12.42 0.82
C ILE A 2 -39.69 13.19 0.39
N CYS A 3 -39.73 14.51 0.18
CA CYS A 3 -38.56 15.30 -0.25
C CYS A 3 -37.48 15.53 0.82
N ARG A 4 -37.83 15.49 2.12
CA ARG A 4 -36.90 15.83 3.21
C ARG A 4 -35.90 14.70 3.50
N GLU A 5 -36.31 13.45 3.35
CA GLU A 5 -35.47 12.28 3.65
C GLU A 5 -34.40 12.00 2.58
N ARG A 6 -34.68 12.28 1.30
CA ARG A 6 -33.69 12.14 0.21
C ARG A 6 -32.53 13.11 0.38
N ASN A 7 -32.81 14.35 0.80
CA ASN A 7 -31.78 15.36 1.06
C ASN A 7 -30.90 15.01 2.26
N VAL A 8 -31.47 14.49 3.36
CA VAL A 8 -30.69 14.08 4.54
C VAL A 8 -29.76 12.90 4.25
N LYS A 9 -30.20 11.91 3.46
CA LYS A 9 -29.35 10.78 3.05
C LYS A 9 -28.21 11.23 2.13
N ALA A 10 -28.50 12.13 1.18
CA ALA A 10 -27.49 12.70 0.29
C ALA A 10 -26.45 13.53 1.06
N THR A 11 -26.87 14.37 2.00
CA THR A 11 -25.96 15.15 2.85
C THR A 11 -25.09 14.25 3.73
N ARG A 12 -25.64 13.19 4.33
CA ARG A 12 -24.87 12.23 5.14
C ARG A 12 -23.84 11.47 4.32
N LEU A 13 -24.21 11.05 3.11
CA LEU A 13 -23.28 10.37 2.19
C LEU A 13 -22.15 11.32 1.77
N PHE A 14 -22.48 12.57 1.45
CA PHE A 14 -21.51 13.58 1.05
C PHE A 14 -20.52 13.88 2.19
N VAL A 15 -21.02 14.06 3.42
CA VAL A 15 -20.19 14.26 4.61
C VAL A 15 -19.29 13.04 4.87
N ALA A 16 -19.82 11.81 4.75
CA ALA A 16 -19.03 10.60 4.96
C ALA A 16 -17.89 10.45 3.93
N VAL A 17 -18.17 10.69 2.65
CA VAL A 17 -17.15 10.66 1.59
C VAL A 17 -16.10 11.76 1.79
N PHE A 18 -16.53 12.96 2.15
CA PHE A 18 -15.62 14.07 2.45
C PHE A 18 -14.73 13.71 3.64
N CYS A 19 -15.29 13.26 4.77
CA CYS A 19 -14.49 12.84 5.93
C CYS A 19 -13.49 11.73 5.58
N ALA A 20 -13.87 10.71 4.80
CA ALA A 20 -12.97 9.63 4.39
C ALA A 20 -11.80 10.13 3.52
N ALA A 21 -12.04 11.10 2.64
CA ALA A 21 -10.98 11.69 1.82
C ALA A 21 -9.98 12.48 2.67
N PHE A 22 -10.45 13.26 3.65
CA PHE A 22 -9.58 14.05 4.54
C PHE A 22 -8.88 13.26 5.64
N LEU A 23 -9.34 12.04 5.93
CA LEU A 23 -8.71 11.13 6.91
C LEU A 23 -7.63 10.22 6.29
N SER A 24 -7.39 10.31 4.98
CA SER A 24 -6.33 9.53 4.33
C SER A 24 -4.95 10.09 4.70
N ARG A 25 -4.20 9.34 5.52
CA ARG A 25 -2.80 9.65 5.82
C ARG A 25 -1.92 9.12 4.68
N PRO A 26 -1.03 9.93 4.08
CA PRO A 26 0.01 9.38 3.22
C PRO A 26 0.88 8.45 4.06
N LEU A 27 1.09 7.23 3.56
CA LEU A 27 2.06 6.32 4.14
C LEU A 27 3.46 6.85 3.77
N PRO A 28 4.34 7.13 4.74
CA PRO A 28 5.72 7.48 4.43
C PRO A 28 6.42 6.20 3.97
N ALA A 29 6.42 5.96 2.66
CA ALA A 29 7.26 4.96 2.01
C ALA A 29 8.33 5.71 1.22
N SER A 30 9.60 5.40 1.48
CA SER A 30 10.73 5.90 0.70
C SER A 30 10.81 5.10 -0.60
N ASP A 31 11.05 5.76 -1.74
CA ASP A 31 11.12 5.10 -3.03
C ASP A 31 12.43 4.30 -3.18
N TRP A 32 12.34 3.01 -3.54
CA TRP A 32 13.50 2.14 -3.73
C TRP A 32 13.99 2.14 -5.18
N LEU A 33 14.46 3.30 -5.67
CA LEU A 33 14.74 3.51 -7.11
C LEU A 33 15.92 2.70 -7.70
N GLY A 34 16.66 1.93 -6.90
CA GLY A 34 17.83 1.18 -7.37
C GLY A 34 18.16 -0.06 -6.55
N TRP A 35 19.05 -0.91 -7.08
CA TRP A 35 19.40 -2.23 -6.51
C TRP A 35 19.77 -2.21 -5.01
N ARG A 36 20.31 -1.10 -4.51
CA ARG A 36 20.74 -0.94 -3.12
C ARG A 36 19.97 0.15 -2.37
N GLY A 37 18.78 0.48 -2.85
CA GLY A 37 17.88 1.43 -2.19
C GLY A 37 18.31 2.89 -2.31
N PRO A 38 17.61 3.79 -1.59
CA PRO A 38 17.80 5.24 -1.67
C PRO A 38 19.24 5.70 -1.41
N HIS A 39 19.96 4.98 -0.54
CA HIS A 39 21.32 5.32 -0.11
C HIS A 39 22.41 4.50 -0.77
N GLY A 40 22.07 3.55 -1.66
CA GLY A 40 23.05 2.73 -2.35
C GLY A 40 23.79 1.71 -1.47
N ASN A 41 23.34 1.49 -0.24
CA ASN A 41 23.99 0.62 0.77
C ASN A 41 23.21 -0.68 1.05
N GLY A 42 21.98 -0.83 0.54
CA GLY A 42 21.15 -2.01 0.72
C GLY A 42 20.43 -2.09 2.06
N THR A 43 20.23 -0.97 2.76
CA THR A 43 19.49 -0.92 4.02
C THR A 43 18.17 -0.17 3.85
N ALA A 44 17.14 -0.61 4.57
CA ALA A 44 15.90 0.15 4.71
C ALA A 44 16.09 1.37 5.62
N GLU A 45 15.16 2.31 5.52
CA GLU A 45 15.09 3.48 6.41
C GLU A 45 14.86 3.06 7.86
N ASP A 46 15.23 3.94 8.80
CA ASP A 46 14.99 3.73 10.23
C ASP A 46 13.49 3.55 10.52
N GLY A 47 13.17 2.54 11.34
CA GLY A 47 11.78 2.21 11.70
C GLY A 47 11.06 1.33 10.69
N ALA A 48 11.71 0.88 9.62
CA ALA A 48 11.17 -0.17 8.76
C ALA A 48 11.03 -1.48 9.54
N ASP A 49 9.86 -2.12 9.42
CA ASP A 49 9.53 -3.39 10.07
C ASP A 49 9.10 -4.43 9.01
N PRO A 50 10.06 -4.93 8.19
CA PRO A 50 9.75 -5.93 7.20
C PRO A 50 9.46 -7.29 7.86
N PRO A 51 8.51 -8.09 7.33
CA PRO A 51 8.28 -9.42 7.86
C PRO A 51 9.55 -10.27 7.73
N ILE A 52 9.92 -10.95 8.82
CA ILE A 52 11.11 -11.81 8.88
C ILE A 52 10.79 -13.29 8.67
N GLU A 53 9.51 -13.66 8.69
CA GLU A 53 9.02 -15.01 8.43
C GLU A 53 8.22 -15.04 7.14
N PHE A 54 8.43 -16.05 6.30
CA PHE A 54 7.70 -16.24 5.04
C PHE A 54 7.28 -17.70 4.87
N GLY A 55 6.13 -17.90 4.26
CA GLY A 55 5.62 -19.23 3.91
C GLY A 55 4.69 -19.20 2.71
N PRO A 56 4.29 -20.37 2.18
CA PRO A 56 3.43 -20.45 0.99
C PRO A 56 2.10 -19.68 1.12
N SER A 57 1.62 -19.51 2.35
CA SER A 57 0.41 -18.78 2.71
C SER A 57 0.64 -17.68 3.76
N HIS A 58 1.90 -17.38 4.11
CA HIS A 58 2.24 -16.45 5.20
C HIS A 58 3.15 -15.34 4.69
N ASN A 59 2.77 -14.09 4.97
CA ASN A 59 3.50 -12.88 4.57
C ASN A 59 3.83 -12.80 3.06
N VAL A 60 2.98 -13.40 2.20
CA VAL A 60 3.06 -13.30 0.73
C VAL A 60 1.85 -12.55 0.20
N VAL A 61 2.06 -11.33 -0.29
CA VAL A 61 0.99 -10.50 -0.89
C VAL A 61 0.67 -10.94 -2.32
N TRP A 62 1.71 -11.29 -3.09
CA TRP A 62 1.57 -11.71 -4.48
C TRP A 62 2.71 -12.65 -4.89
N ARG A 63 2.48 -13.39 -5.98
CA ARG A 63 3.49 -14.25 -6.62
C ARG A 63 3.24 -14.28 -8.12
N ALA A 64 4.32 -14.31 -8.90
CA ALA A 64 4.25 -14.44 -10.35
C ALA A 64 5.18 -15.60 -10.80
N ALA A 65 4.73 -16.37 -11.78
CA ALA A 65 5.58 -17.37 -12.42
C ALA A 65 6.58 -16.68 -13.35
N VAL A 66 7.87 -16.94 -13.16
CA VAL A 66 8.93 -16.42 -14.04
C VAL A 66 9.23 -17.48 -15.11
N PRO A 67 9.05 -17.18 -16.41
CA PRO A 67 9.38 -18.13 -17.47
C PRO A 67 10.88 -18.43 -17.53
N GLY A 68 11.24 -19.69 -17.76
CA GLY A 68 12.64 -20.10 -17.90
C GLY A 68 13.41 -20.16 -16.58
N ARG A 69 14.75 -19.99 -16.64
CA ARG A 69 15.61 -19.94 -15.45
C ARG A 69 15.87 -18.48 -15.08
N GLY A 70 15.53 -18.10 -13.85
CA GLY A 70 15.87 -16.78 -13.31
C GLY A 70 17.34 -16.74 -12.86
N HIS A 71 18.14 -15.87 -13.47
CA HIS A 71 19.53 -15.60 -13.05
C HIS A 71 19.68 -14.21 -12.41
N SER A 72 18.60 -13.42 -12.36
CA SER A 72 18.57 -12.09 -11.77
C SER A 72 17.93 -12.13 -10.39
N SER A 73 18.14 -11.06 -9.64
CA SER A 73 17.44 -10.82 -8.39
C SER A 73 16.32 -9.78 -8.61
N PRO A 74 15.12 -9.97 -8.03
CA PRO A 74 14.00 -9.07 -8.24
C PRO A 74 14.22 -7.72 -7.54
N ILE A 75 13.70 -6.64 -8.14
CA ILE A 75 13.55 -5.32 -7.53
C ILE A 75 12.08 -4.91 -7.65
N VAL A 76 11.54 -4.24 -6.62
CA VAL A 76 10.14 -3.81 -6.54
C VAL A 76 10.11 -2.31 -6.27
#